data_AF-A0A958G8Z7-F1
#
_entry.id   AF-A0A958G8Z7-F1
#
_cell.length_a   1.000
_cell.length_b   1.000
_cell.length_c   1.000
_cell.angle_alpha   90.00
_cell.angle_beta   90.00
_cell.angle_gamma   90.00
#
_symmetry.space_group_name_H-M   'P 1'
#
loop_
_entity.id
_entity.type
_entity.pdbx_description
1 polymer ?
#
loop_
_entity_poly.entity_id
_entity_poly.type
_entity_poly.pdbx_seq_one_letter_code
_entity_poly.pdbx_strand_id
1 'polypeptide(L)'
;MPVLSQNDEKVSMIGDEACLDCHDEVAATFRMNVHMLNAETPGFVCESCHGPGALHEDEGGEETMYNPATEYSSVAENRCLDCHNGGQFQAVSGNAHHEVADGCSDCHAVHGNADNLLKRQGQALCLDCHSEVAAQLRLPSHHPVLEGVMDCQSCHNPHGDINQFAVTGENRELCLSCHPQHEG
;
A
#
# COMPACT_ATOMS: atom_id res chain seq x y z
N MET A 1 -8.97 -21.41 11.37
CA MET A 1 -7.59 -21.34 10.85
C MET A 1 -6.68 -21.52 12.06
N PRO A 2 -5.80 -22.53 12.09
CA PRO A 2 -5.04 -22.82 13.30
C PRO A 2 -4.02 -21.71 13.51
N VAL A 3 -4.23 -20.95 14.58
CA VAL A 3 -3.23 -20.06 15.17
C VAL A 3 -2.02 -20.91 15.49
N LEU A 4 -0.86 -20.57 14.93
CA LEU A 4 0.40 -21.28 15.15
C LEU A 4 0.61 -21.48 16.66
N SER A 5 0.63 -22.75 17.05
CA SER A 5 0.85 -23.22 18.42
C SER A 5 2.27 -22.86 18.85
N GLN A 6 2.41 -22.21 20.00
CA GLN A 6 3.65 -21.65 20.55
C GLN A 6 4.64 -22.72 21.07
N ASN A 7 4.96 -23.77 20.29
CA ASN A 7 5.77 -24.88 20.84
C ASN A 7 6.67 -25.67 19.87
N ASP A 8 7.07 -25.15 18.70
CA ASP A 8 7.89 -25.93 17.76
C ASP A 8 9.12 -25.15 17.27
N GLU A 9 10.24 -25.86 17.11
CA GLU A 9 11.56 -25.42 16.60
C GLU A 9 11.53 -24.68 15.24
N LYS A 10 10.35 -24.45 14.64
CA LYS A 10 10.14 -23.91 13.29
C LYS A 10 9.69 -22.44 13.24
N VAL A 11 9.70 -21.72 14.36
CA VAL A 11 9.41 -20.26 14.44
C VAL A 11 10.73 -19.47 14.50
N SER A 12 11.69 -19.84 13.68
CA SER A 12 13.01 -19.18 13.63
C SER A 12 13.17 -18.35 12.36
N MET A 13 13.83 -17.21 12.53
CA MET A 13 14.31 -16.39 11.41
C MET A 13 15.49 -17.08 10.73
N ILE A 14 15.52 -17.10 9.40
CA ILE A 14 16.59 -17.73 8.60
C ILE A 14 17.51 -16.71 7.93
N GLY A 15 17.10 -15.44 7.90
CA GLY A 15 17.87 -14.33 7.34
C GLY A 15 17.72 -14.18 5.82
N ASP A 16 17.95 -12.94 5.36
CA ASP A 16 17.67 -12.57 3.97
C ASP A 16 18.48 -13.38 2.96
N GLU A 17 19.74 -13.74 3.26
CA GLU A 17 20.61 -14.50 2.35
C GLU A 17 20.00 -15.86 1.96
N ALA A 18 19.40 -16.57 2.93
CA ALA A 18 18.72 -17.85 2.67
C ALA A 18 17.51 -17.67 1.74
N CYS A 19 16.79 -16.57 1.87
CA CYS A 19 15.72 -16.23 0.94
C CYS A 19 16.27 -15.94 -0.47
N LEU A 20 17.41 -15.24 -0.57
CA LEU A 20 17.99 -14.82 -1.86
C LEU A 20 18.57 -15.98 -2.67
N ASP A 21 18.93 -17.10 -2.05
CA ASP A 21 19.38 -18.31 -2.76
C ASP A 21 18.30 -18.87 -3.70
N CYS A 22 17.02 -18.65 -3.39
CA CYS A 22 15.87 -19.13 -4.17
C CYS A 22 15.02 -18.00 -4.79
N HIS A 23 14.99 -16.80 -4.19
CA HIS A 23 14.16 -15.66 -4.60
C HIS A 23 14.98 -14.49 -5.16
N ASP A 24 16.04 -14.79 -5.89
CA ASP A 24 16.96 -13.78 -6.44
C ASP A 24 16.28 -12.80 -7.42
N GLU A 25 15.34 -13.29 -8.23
CA GLU A 25 14.53 -12.51 -9.17
C GLU A 25 13.56 -11.58 -8.45
N VAL A 26 12.84 -12.08 -7.45
CA VAL A 26 11.90 -11.28 -6.64
C VAL A 26 12.65 -10.14 -5.95
N ALA A 27 13.84 -10.45 -5.46
CA ALA A 27 14.68 -9.47 -4.80
C ALA A 27 15.37 -8.50 -5.79
N ALA A 28 15.44 -8.78 -7.10
CA ALA A 28 16.17 -7.94 -8.05
C ALA A 28 15.66 -6.49 -8.08
N THR A 29 14.35 -6.30 -8.05
CA THR A 29 13.73 -4.97 -7.98
C THR A 29 13.56 -4.48 -6.56
N PHE A 30 13.22 -5.37 -5.62
CA PHE A 30 13.02 -5.02 -4.21
C PHE A 30 14.29 -4.42 -3.58
N ARG A 31 15.46 -4.98 -3.88
CA ARG A 31 16.75 -4.52 -3.34
C ARG A 31 17.05 -3.05 -3.64
N MET A 32 16.40 -2.49 -4.66
CA MET A 32 16.63 -1.14 -5.16
C MET A 32 15.58 -0.14 -4.69
N ASN A 33 14.60 -0.56 -3.90
CA ASN A 33 13.52 0.32 -3.47
C ASN A 33 13.65 0.78 -2.03
N VAL A 34 12.73 1.67 -1.63
CA VAL A 34 12.74 2.34 -0.32
C VAL A 34 12.65 1.39 0.88
N HIS A 35 12.11 0.18 0.72
CA HIS A 35 11.99 -0.80 1.80
C HIS A 35 13.30 -1.59 2.03
N MET A 36 14.20 -1.68 1.03
CA MET A 36 15.54 -2.23 1.23
C MET A 36 16.58 -1.15 1.54
N LEU A 37 16.45 0.02 0.93
CA LEU A 37 17.46 1.08 1.02
C LEU A 37 17.33 1.97 2.28
N ASN A 38 16.47 1.59 3.23
CA ASN A 38 16.24 2.39 4.43
C ASN A 38 17.38 2.24 5.46
N ALA A 39 18.10 3.34 5.70
CA ALA A 39 19.18 3.40 6.70
C ALA A 39 18.67 3.39 8.16
N GLU A 40 17.37 3.65 8.39
CA GLU A 40 16.75 3.72 9.71
C GLU A 40 16.30 2.37 10.25
N THR A 41 16.18 1.34 9.38
CA THR A 41 15.76 -0.02 9.76
C THR A 41 16.76 -1.08 9.25
N PRO A 42 17.98 -1.17 9.81
CA PRO A 42 19.00 -2.10 9.32
C PRO A 42 18.72 -3.53 9.76
N GLY A 43 18.62 -4.45 8.79
CA GLY A 43 18.68 -5.91 8.99
C GLY A 43 17.31 -6.61 9.03
N PHE A 44 17.18 -7.67 8.23
CA PHE A 44 16.02 -8.56 8.09
C PHE A 44 14.80 -7.91 7.44
N VAL A 45 14.89 -7.62 6.13
CA VAL A 45 13.78 -7.00 5.39
C VAL A 45 12.70 -7.99 4.99
N CYS A 46 13.07 -9.22 4.61
CA CYS A 46 12.11 -10.21 4.09
C CYS A 46 11.19 -10.64 5.22
N GLU A 47 11.78 -11.09 6.32
CA GLU A 47 11.07 -11.67 7.46
C GLU A 47 10.38 -10.60 8.33
N SER A 48 10.69 -9.31 8.16
CA SER A 48 9.91 -8.22 8.78
C SER A 48 8.51 -8.10 8.20
N CYS A 49 8.34 -8.39 6.91
CA CYS A 49 7.04 -8.36 6.24
C CYS A 49 6.42 -9.74 6.09
N HIS A 50 7.23 -10.78 5.87
CA HIS A 50 6.77 -12.15 5.64
C HIS A 50 6.81 -13.03 6.91
N GLY A 51 7.54 -12.64 7.96
CA GLY A 51 7.63 -13.41 9.21
C GLY A 51 8.73 -14.48 9.15
N PRO A 52 8.80 -15.37 10.16
CA PRO A 52 9.84 -16.39 10.23
C PRO A 52 9.81 -17.36 9.04
N GLY A 53 10.92 -17.49 8.33
CA GLY A 53 11.02 -18.27 7.09
C GLY A 53 11.35 -19.75 7.26
N ALA A 54 11.71 -20.23 8.45
CA ALA A 54 12.23 -21.60 8.63
C ALA A 54 11.28 -22.71 8.16
N LEU A 55 9.97 -22.55 8.42
CA LEU A 55 8.98 -23.49 7.91
C LEU A 55 8.93 -23.50 6.37
N HIS A 56 9.03 -22.31 5.76
CA HIS A 56 9.02 -22.16 4.31
C HIS A 56 10.30 -22.70 3.65
N GLU A 57 11.46 -22.52 4.28
CA GLU A 57 12.71 -23.11 3.84
C GLU A 57 12.66 -24.65 3.85
N ASP A 58 12.10 -25.24 4.92
CA ASP A 58 12.03 -26.69 5.08
C ASP A 58 11.00 -27.36 4.16
N GLU A 59 9.81 -26.78 4.06
CA GLU A 59 8.63 -27.43 3.45
C GLU A 59 8.26 -26.84 2.08
N GLY A 60 8.73 -25.62 1.78
CA GLY A 60 8.25 -24.84 0.63
C GLY A 60 6.78 -24.47 0.75
N GLY A 61 6.16 -24.04 -0.35
CA GLY A 61 4.73 -23.73 -0.40
C GLY A 61 4.39 -22.27 -0.06
N GLU A 62 3.27 -21.78 -0.57
CA GLU A 62 2.82 -20.41 -0.35
C GLU A 62 2.18 -20.22 1.03
N GLU A 63 1.59 -21.28 1.56
CA GLU A 63 0.90 -21.33 2.85
C GLU A 63 1.83 -21.34 4.06
N THR A 64 3.13 -21.59 3.84
CA THR A 64 4.13 -21.66 4.90
C THR A 64 4.80 -20.31 5.18
N MET A 65 4.49 -19.30 4.37
CA MET A 65 5.01 -17.94 4.48
C MET A 65 3.85 -16.94 4.43
N TYR A 66 3.78 -16.01 5.38
CA TYR A 66 2.74 -15.00 5.33
C TYR A 66 2.91 -14.08 4.11
N ASN A 67 1.83 -13.85 3.37
CA ASN A 67 1.81 -12.98 2.20
C ASN A 67 1.00 -11.68 2.46
N PRO A 68 1.66 -10.52 2.62
CA PRO A 68 0.99 -9.24 2.85
C PRO A 68 0.03 -8.79 1.73
N ALA A 69 0.06 -9.43 0.55
CA ALA A 69 -0.82 -9.10 -0.57
C ALA A 69 -2.15 -9.86 -0.56
N THR A 70 -2.25 -10.97 0.15
CA THR A 70 -3.44 -11.84 0.14
C THR A 70 -3.93 -12.18 1.53
N GLU A 71 -3.12 -11.90 2.55
CA GLU A 71 -3.39 -12.26 3.94
C GLU A 71 -3.46 -11.02 4.83
N TYR A 72 -3.72 -9.85 4.24
CA TYR A 72 -3.80 -8.58 4.95
C TYR A 72 -4.75 -8.63 6.17
N SER A 73 -5.91 -9.26 5.98
CA SER A 73 -6.94 -9.41 7.01
C SER A 73 -6.76 -10.63 7.93
N SER A 74 -5.74 -11.47 7.71
CA SER A 74 -5.53 -12.72 8.48
C SER A 74 -4.77 -12.51 9.79
N VAL A 75 -4.14 -11.35 9.97
CA VAL A 75 -3.39 -10.96 11.17
C VAL A 75 -4.06 -9.77 11.86
N ALA A 76 -4.11 -9.78 13.19
CA ALA A 76 -4.81 -8.76 13.99
C ALA A 76 -4.18 -7.35 13.87
N GLU A 77 -2.89 -7.30 13.55
CA GLU A 77 -2.11 -6.07 13.36
C GLU A 77 -1.41 -6.19 12.00
N ASN A 78 -1.66 -5.22 11.11
CA ASN A 78 -1.07 -5.19 9.78
C ASN A 78 0.41 -4.79 9.87
N ARG A 79 1.30 -5.67 9.36
CA ARG A 79 2.76 -5.45 9.35
C ARG A 79 3.21 -4.17 8.67
N CYS A 80 2.47 -3.68 7.68
CA CYS A 80 2.76 -2.40 7.05
C CYS A 80 2.62 -1.26 8.09
N LEU A 81 1.60 -1.30 8.93
CA LEU A 81 1.31 -0.26 9.93
C LEU A 81 2.19 -0.36 11.18
N ASP A 82 2.87 -1.49 11.40
CA ASP A 82 3.89 -1.58 12.45
C ASP A 82 4.98 -0.51 12.24
N CYS A 83 5.29 -0.18 10.98
CA CYS A 83 6.20 0.91 10.60
C CYS A 83 5.47 2.16 10.07
N HIS A 84 4.45 1.99 9.22
CA HIS A 84 3.68 3.09 8.61
C HIS A 84 2.50 3.56 9.48
N ASN A 85 2.74 3.84 10.77
CA ASN A 85 1.71 4.31 11.72
C ASN A 85 1.61 5.84 11.86
N GLY A 86 2.45 6.59 11.15
CA GLY A 86 2.53 8.06 11.25
C GLY A 86 1.96 8.82 10.05
N GLY A 87 1.82 10.13 10.21
CA GLY A 87 1.51 11.06 9.12
C GLY A 87 0.23 10.71 8.35
N GLN A 88 0.36 10.52 7.04
CA GLN A 88 -0.77 10.27 6.13
C GLN A 88 -1.51 8.95 6.38
N PHE A 89 -0.97 8.05 7.21
CA PHE A 89 -1.57 6.73 7.49
C PHE A 89 -2.39 6.69 8.78
N GLN A 90 -2.46 7.79 9.54
CA GLN A 90 -3.20 7.84 10.81
C GLN A 90 -4.71 7.61 10.64
N ALA A 91 -5.25 7.96 9.48
CA ALA A 91 -6.67 7.84 9.15
C ALA A 91 -6.96 6.71 8.15
N VAL A 92 -6.01 5.78 7.94
CA VAL A 92 -6.19 4.68 6.98
C VAL A 92 -7.27 3.71 7.47
N SER A 93 -7.26 3.43 8.78
CA SER A 93 -8.26 2.60 9.43
C SER A 93 -9.59 3.37 9.49
N GLY A 94 -10.59 2.89 8.74
CA GLY A 94 -11.92 3.50 8.63
C GLY A 94 -12.11 4.40 7.40
N ASN A 95 -11.14 4.46 6.49
CA ASN A 95 -11.36 5.07 5.18
C ASN A 95 -12.06 4.08 4.22
N ALA A 96 -12.74 4.61 3.19
CA ALA A 96 -13.47 3.78 2.23
C ALA A 96 -12.57 2.82 1.43
N HIS A 97 -11.31 3.17 1.19
CA HIS A 97 -10.36 2.28 0.53
C HIS A 97 -9.92 1.12 1.43
N HIS A 98 -9.82 1.29 2.75
CA HIS A 98 -9.48 0.21 3.68
C HIS A 98 -10.64 -0.78 3.85
N GLU A 99 -11.87 -0.31 3.67
CA GLU A 99 -13.07 -1.16 3.72
C GLU A 99 -13.32 -1.93 2.41
N VAL A 100 -12.83 -1.43 1.27
CA VAL A 100 -13.09 -1.99 -0.06
C VAL A 100 -11.85 -2.68 -0.66
N ALA A 101 -10.65 -2.17 -0.36
CA ALA A 101 -9.39 -2.80 -0.72
C ALA A 101 -8.95 -3.74 0.41
N ASP A 102 -8.49 -4.93 0.06
CA ASP A 102 -7.96 -5.94 0.99
C ASP A 102 -6.48 -5.65 1.31
N GLY A 103 -6.21 -4.39 1.67
CA GLY A 103 -4.93 -3.94 2.18
C GLY A 103 -4.12 -3.00 1.30
N CYS A 104 -2.95 -2.60 1.81
CA CYS A 104 -2.03 -1.67 1.15
C CYS A 104 -1.58 -2.16 -0.22
N SER A 105 -1.45 -3.49 -0.35
CA SER A 105 -0.94 -4.17 -1.54
C SER A 105 -1.89 -4.10 -2.73
N ASP A 106 -3.15 -3.70 -2.55
CA ASP A 106 -4.08 -3.50 -3.67
C ASP A 106 -3.71 -2.29 -4.53
N CYS A 107 -3.05 -1.30 -3.93
CA CYS A 107 -2.51 -0.14 -4.63
C CYS A 107 -0.99 -0.24 -4.81
N HIS A 108 -0.27 -0.79 -3.82
CA HIS A 108 1.19 -0.84 -3.80
C HIS A 108 1.76 -2.20 -4.22
N ALA A 109 2.79 -2.19 -5.06
CA ALA A 109 3.62 -3.33 -5.43
C ALA A 109 4.99 -3.21 -4.73
N VAL A 110 5.07 -3.72 -3.50
CA VAL A 110 6.25 -3.55 -2.63
C VAL A 110 7.52 -4.19 -3.19
N HIS A 111 7.42 -5.28 -3.96
CA HIS A 111 8.57 -5.86 -4.65
C HIS A 111 8.95 -5.12 -5.95
N GLY A 112 8.20 -4.10 -6.36
CA GLY A 112 8.48 -3.30 -7.54
C GLY A 112 9.49 -2.18 -7.31
N ASN A 113 9.64 -1.32 -8.33
CA ASN A 113 10.51 -0.15 -8.33
C ASN A 113 9.88 1.09 -8.99
N ALA A 114 8.55 1.08 -9.20
CA ALA A 114 7.82 2.24 -9.68
C ALA A 114 7.78 3.36 -8.62
N ASP A 115 7.51 4.60 -9.03
CA ASP A 115 7.40 5.71 -8.08
C ASP A 115 6.29 5.43 -7.07
N ASN A 116 6.58 5.68 -5.78
CA ASN A 116 5.72 5.35 -4.65
C ASN A 116 5.28 3.86 -4.59
N LEU A 117 5.96 2.99 -5.34
CA LEU A 117 5.66 1.57 -5.44
C LEU A 117 4.22 1.30 -5.86
N LEU A 118 3.62 2.11 -6.73
CA LEU A 118 2.24 1.87 -7.16
C LEU A 118 2.17 0.78 -8.24
N LYS A 119 1.10 -0.02 -8.23
CA LYS A 119 0.79 -1.01 -9.28
C LYS A 119 0.54 -0.36 -10.64
N ARG A 120 0.10 0.90 -10.65
CA ARG A 120 -0.17 1.74 -11.83
C ARG A 120 0.20 3.18 -11.50
N GLN A 121 0.72 3.92 -12.49
CA GLN A 121 1.06 5.33 -12.30
C GLN A 121 -0.11 6.26 -12.61
N GLY A 122 -0.20 7.35 -11.84
CA GLY A 122 -1.16 8.43 -12.02
C GLY A 122 -2.62 7.97 -11.90
N GLN A 123 -3.50 8.65 -12.63
CA GLN A 123 -4.95 8.40 -12.64
C GLN A 123 -5.34 6.95 -12.98
N ALA A 124 -4.52 6.21 -13.73
CA ALA A 124 -4.84 4.85 -14.13
C ALA A 124 -5.08 3.92 -12.92
N LEU A 125 -4.35 4.14 -11.82
CA LEU A 125 -4.55 3.39 -10.58
C LEU A 125 -5.97 3.55 -10.03
N CYS A 126 -6.44 4.79 -9.95
CA CYS A 126 -7.74 5.11 -9.38
C CYS A 126 -8.87 4.64 -10.32
N LEU A 127 -8.69 4.84 -11.63
CA LEU A 127 -9.70 4.55 -12.63
C LEU A 127 -9.87 3.05 -12.93
N ASP A 128 -8.95 2.19 -12.48
CA ASP A 128 -9.12 0.73 -12.54
C ASP A 128 -10.35 0.29 -11.71
N CYS A 129 -10.67 1.00 -10.61
CA CYS A 129 -11.86 0.74 -9.78
C CYS A 129 -12.95 1.83 -9.94
N HIS A 130 -12.56 3.11 -10.00
CA HIS A 130 -13.49 4.24 -10.10
C HIS A 130 -14.00 4.49 -11.53
N SER A 131 -14.59 3.45 -12.14
CA SER A 131 -15.06 3.47 -13.52
C SER A 131 -16.14 4.52 -13.80
N GLU A 132 -17.02 4.81 -12.83
CA GLU A 132 -18.04 5.84 -12.97
C GLU A 132 -17.44 7.25 -12.99
N VAL A 133 -16.42 7.51 -12.16
CA VAL A 133 -15.64 8.75 -12.22
C VAL A 133 -14.92 8.86 -13.56
N ALA A 134 -14.38 7.75 -14.08
CA ALA A 134 -13.77 7.72 -15.40
C ALA A 134 -14.76 8.16 -16.50
N ALA A 135 -16.04 7.80 -16.39
CA ALA A 135 -17.07 8.25 -17.31
C ALA A 135 -17.38 9.75 -17.14
N GLN A 136 -17.47 10.23 -15.90
CA GLN A 136 -17.72 11.65 -15.61
C GLN A 136 -16.60 12.57 -16.13
N LEU A 137 -15.34 12.14 -16.01
CA LEU A 137 -14.18 12.87 -16.53
C LEU A 137 -14.16 12.98 -18.06
N ARG A 138 -15.02 12.26 -18.79
CA ARG A 138 -15.17 12.37 -20.25
C ARG A 138 -16.31 13.27 -20.70
N LEU A 139 -17.06 13.85 -19.76
CA LEU A 139 -18.09 14.84 -20.07
C LEU A 139 -17.45 16.15 -20.55
N PRO A 140 -18.15 17.02 -21.30
CA PRO A 140 -17.58 18.27 -21.78
C PRO A 140 -17.08 19.24 -20.70
N SER A 141 -17.66 19.15 -19.49
CA SER A 141 -17.28 19.97 -18.34
C SER A 141 -16.78 19.05 -17.23
N HIS A 142 -15.49 19.11 -16.96
CA HIS A 142 -14.83 18.35 -15.90
C HIS A 142 -13.56 19.07 -15.44
N HIS A 143 -13.04 18.65 -14.29
CA HIS A 143 -11.69 19.03 -13.86
C HIS A 143 -10.64 18.36 -14.77
N PRO A 144 -9.54 19.05 -15.13
CA PRO A 144 -8.59 18.60 -16.16
C PRO A 144 -7.64 17.48 -15.69
N VAL A 145 -8.22 16.40 -15.17
CA VAL A 145 -7.52 15.22 -14.65
C VAL A 145 -6.98 14.37 -15.80
N LEU A 146 -7.81 14.10 -16.83
CA LEU A 146 -7.39 13.30 -17.99
C LEU A 146 -6.29 13.99 -18.81
N GLU A 147 -6.27 15.32 -18.79
CA GLU A 147 -5.28 16.19 -19.40
C GLU A 147 -3.97 16.26 -18.60
N GLY A 148 -3.93 15.70 -17.39
CA GLY A 148 -2.75 15.69 -16.52
C GLY A 148 -2.39 17.06 -15.94
N VAL A 149 -3.34 18.02 -15.92
CA VAL A 149 -3.14 19.33 -15.29
C VAL A 149 -3.34 19.24 -13.77
N MET A 150 -4.11 18.25 -13.33
CA MET A 150 -4.29 17.92 -11.91
C MET A 150 -4.48 16.41 -11.75
N ASP A 151 -4.38 15.94 -10.52
CA ASP A 151 -4.53 14.52 -10.18
C ASP A 151 -5.65 14.33 -9.17
N CYS A 152 -6.08 13.07 -8.99
CA CYS A 152 -7.03 12.71 -7.95
C CYS A 152 -6.57 13.19 -6.56
N GLN A 153 -5.24 13.15 -6.33
CA GLN A 153 -4.61 13.55 -5.07
C GLN A 153 -4.55 15.06 -4.84
N SER A 154 -4.86 15.88 -5.86
CA SER A 154 -5.02 17.32 -5.67
C SER A 154 -6.19 17.67 -4.74
N CYS A 155 -7.14 16.73 -4.59
CA CYS A 155 -8.30 16.88 -3.72
C CYS A 155 -8.52 15.71 -2.75
N HIS A 156 -8.01 14.50 -3.06
CA HIS A 156 -8.24 13.30 -2.25
C HIS A 156 -6.96 12.74 -1.62
N ASN A 157 -7.02 12.32 -0.36
CA ASN A 157 -5.99 11.51 0.27
C ASN A 157 -6.42 10.02 0.26
N PRO A 158 -5.82 9.17 -0.60
CA PRO A 158 -6.20 7.76 -0.69
C PRO A 158 -5.93 6.96 0.61
N HIS A 159 -5.11 7.50 1.51
CA HIS A 159 -4.84 6.94 2.84
C HIS A 159 -5.80 7.45 3.92
N GLY A 160 -6.82 8.22 3.55
CA GLY A 160 -7.86 8.71 4.45
C GLY A 160 -7.58 10.14 4.94
N ASP A 161 -8.65 10.87 5.18
CA ASP A 161 -8.62 12.21 5.76
C ASP A 161 -9.83 12.36 6.71
N ILE A 162 -10.10 13.56 7.22
CA ILE A 162 -11.15 13.88 8.19
C ILE A 162 -12.59 13.48 7.74
N ASN A 163 -12.80 13.11 6.48
CA ASN A 163 -14.10 12.73 5.95
C ASN A 163 -14.07 11.38 5.21
N GLN A 164 -15.24 10.73 5.14
CA GLN A 164 -15.43 9.42 4.50
C GLN A 164 -15.10 9.38 2.99
N PHE A 165 -15.01 10.55 2.34
CA PHE A 165 -14.68 10.67 0.92
C PHE A 165 -13.19 10.91 0.69
N ALA A 166 -12.39 10.87 1.77
CA ALA A 166 -10.97 11.11 1.74
C ALA A 166 -10.61 12.48 1.13
N VAL A 167 -11.50 13.47 1.15
CA VAL A 167 -11.21 14.81 0.61
C VAL A 167 -10.29 15.55 1.57
N THR A 168 -9.24 16.19 1.06
CA THR A 168 -8.26 16.91 1.86
C THR A 168 -8.84 18.24 2.36
N GLY A 169 -8.95 18.39 3.67
CA GLY A 169 -9.45 19.62 4.31
C GLY A 169 -10.98 19.81 4.24
N GLU A 170 -11.44 21.02 4.56
CA GLU A 170 -12.86 21.37 4.45
C GLU A 170 -13.25 21.66 2.99
N ASN A 171 -14.42 21.14 2.58
CA ASN A 171 -14.84 21.12 1.17
C ASN A 171 -14.82 22.51 0.50
N ARG A 172 -15.18 23.58 1.22
CA ARG A 172 -15.24 24.94 0.64
C ARG A 172 -13.84 25.50 0.41
N GLU A 173 -12.99 25.41 1.41
CA GLU A 173 -11.63 25.94 1.43
C GLU A 173 -10.78 25.25 0.38
N LEU A 174 -10.96 23.94 0.18
CA LEU A 174 -10.32 23.20 -0.90
C LEU A 174 -10.71 23.76 -2.28
N CYS A 175 -12.00 24.02 -2.53
CA CYS A 175 -12.44 24.60 -3.81
C CYS A 175 -11.81 25.99 -4.04
N LEU A 176 -11.78 26.81 -2.99
CA LEU A 176 -11.29 28.18 -3.06
C LEU A 176 -9.77 28.28 -3.18
N SER A 177 -9.03 27.22 -2.82
CA SER A 177 -7.57 27.16 -3.01
C SER A 177 -7.15 27.32 -4.47
N CYS A 178 -8.01 26.89 -5.41
CA CYS A 178 -7.81 27.03 -6.85
C CYS A 178 -8.78 28.02 -7.50
N HIS A 179 -9.96 28.23 -6.90
CA HIS A 179 -10.99 29.14 -7.40
C HIS A 179 -11.31 30.32 -6.46
N PRO A 180 -10.32 31.15 -6.08
CA PRO A 180 -10.52 32.24 -5.13
C PRO A 180 -11.55 33.28 -5.59
N GLN A 181 -11.76 33.41 -6.90
CA GLN A 181 -12.79 34.27 -7.49
C GLN A 181 -14.23 33.89 -7.09
N HIS A 182 -14.44 32.75 -6.44
CA HIS A 182 -15.75 32.27 -5.98
C HIS A 182 -15.96 32.46 -4.46
N GLU A 183 -15.07 33.17 -3.77
CA GLU A 183 -15.14 33.36 -2.32
C GLU A 183 -16.31 34.27 -1.87
N GLY A 184 -16.71 35.24 -2.71
CA GLY A 184 -17.81 36.18 -2.46
C GLY A 184 -17.62 37.53 -3.15
#